data_AF-A0A317JMX1-F1
#
_entry.id   AF-A0A317JMX1-F1
#
_cell.length_a   1.000
_cell.length_b   1.000
_cell.length_c   1.000
_cell.angle_alpha   90.00
_cell.angle_beta   90.00
_cell.angle_gamma   90.00
#
_symmetry.space_group_name_H-M   'P 1'
#
loop_
_entity.id
_entity.type
_entity.pdbx_description
1 polymer ?
#
loop_
_entity_poly.entity_id
_entity_poly.type
_entity_poly.pdbx_seq_one_letter_code
_entity_poly.pdbx_strand_id
1 'polypeptide(L)'
;MVIEDLSQSAGAPNKVMPQVHDRFLAFAFDLTLWAPIGAVLLKPWWRRIQYLSVTASQSAELTLLMVITVTTFAFLFVFAQALMNWRFGGTPGKRVFHLRVVSVRDGKPPTLGASLLRSLVWALEWVFLGLPFLEVLSHPSRRPWHDRISETVVVSEKLIGGDTPHWIERRFFRNLYWGAFAVFLLWAAVLAKQTLLSIEHGRMKRDELVEAGYLCSQIPTPAKGNDADDSSPSARLDLGISLFLLDQVPAECLESEADFAIWTQDPDALQWAHLARGFLRSAEVPKAPTWDSESEFLKACGADAEDQDASPCELARWRKSKIPPQQKETSESWTYKTARVRDLLREGRFREMEKFIQAQVWPEPIAPLMQIRDLQSRWMTGTAKSYADELDLIAVGLNGEDRVKLEAWSCLAALTRHCGREPVKPCEELRRDSEIRSAAEIAKPVVLALTREASCSNRMGQRTEGLFARVFARGRPEESWLEAWLFHQSTQVGAVGTSAVDHRWDKIYEAAAKIEVDHWLYAQSLWALTSLGRSKEQFFRLGQLFARGPSDDIFWWIARQSYQEKVHQFGDEFQMRLPSSSPPHGKDDTE
;
A
#
# COMPACT_ATOMS: atom_id res chain seq x y z
N MET A 1 42.00 42.38 13.80
CA MET A 1 41.10 43.55 13.92
C MET A 1 41.13 43.98 15.38
N VAL A 2 41.91 45.02 15.67
CA VAL A 2 42.13 45.57 17.01
C VAL A 2 40.84 46.28 17.42
N ILE A 3 40.23 45.88 18.54
CA ILE A 3 39.10 46.60 19.12
C ILE A 3 39.71 47.73 19.93
N GLU A 4 39.64 48.95 19.41
CA GLU A 4 39.95 50.17 20.15
C GLU A 4 39.05 50.29 21.38
N ASP A 5 39.69 50.67 22.48
CA ASP A 5 39.07 50.95 23.77
C ASP A 5 38.02 52.08 23.62
N LEU A 6 36.77 51.80 23.99
CA LEU A 6 35.65 52.74 23.98
C LEU A 6 35.76 53.84 25.06
N SER A 7 36.96 54.14 25.56
CA SER A 7 37.15 55.15 26.62
C SER A 7 37.34 56.58 26.10
N GLN A 8 37.44 56.80 24.78
CA GLN A 8 37.85 58.11 24.21
C GLN A 8 36.85 58.79 23.25
N SER A 9 35.55 58.48 23.26
CA SER A 9 34.56 59.37 22.61
C SER A 9 33.98 60.38 23.60
N ALA A 10 34.66 61.50 23.72
CA ALA A 10 34.19 62.69 24.43
C ALA A 10 32.88 63.19 23.80
N GLY A 11 31.76 63.06 24.52
CA GLY A 11 30.48 63.68 24.15
C GLY A 11 29.20 62.85 24.34
N ALA A 12 29.27 61.57 24.73
CA ALA A 12 28.08 60.77 25.01
C ALA A 12 27.70 60.81 26.51
N PRO A 13 26.40 60.93 26.87
CA PRO A 13 25.97 60.85 28.27
C PRO A 13 26.47 59.53 28.87
N ASN A 14 27.04 59.58 30.08
CA ASN A 14 27.60 58.43 30.82
C ASN A 14 26.76 57.16 30.60
N LYS A 15 27.18 56.29 29.67
CA LYS A 15 26.46 55.05 29.35
C LYS A 15 26.77 54.05 30.43
N VAL A 16 25.86 53.95 31.38
CA VAL A 16 25.97 53.06 32.52
C VAL A 16 25.72 51.62 32.07
N MET A 17 26.65 50.70 32.36
CA MET A 17 26.49 49.28 32.03
C MET A 17 25.39 48.66 32.90
N PRO A 18 24.48 47.88 32.30
CA PRO A 18 23.40 47.25 33.05
C PRO A 18 23.88 46.08 33.92
N GLN A 19 23.20 45.88 35.05
CA GLN A 19 23.42 44.73 35.93
C GLN A 19 22.87 43.45 35.27
N VAL A 20 23.51 42.30 35.52
CA VAL A 20 23.11 41.03 34.89
C VAL A 20 21.69 40.63 35.32
N HIS A 21 21.36 40.81 36.60
CA HIS A 21 20.03 40.47 37.10
C HIS A 21 18.93 41.33 36.47
N ASP A 22 19.18 42.61 36.16
CA ASP A 22 18.20 43.45 35.45
C ASP A 22 17.85 42.89 34.06
N ARG A 23 18.85 42.35 33.35
CA ARG A 23 18.63 41.71 32.05
C ARG A 23 17.85 40.41 32.17
N PHE A 24 18.17 39.62 33.20
CA PHE A 24 17.46 38.36 33.47
C PHE A 24 16.00 38.62 33.90
N LEU A 25 15.77 39.57 34.80
CA LEU A 25 14.44 39.95 35.25
C LEU A 25 13.61 40.57 34.12
N ALA A 26 14.23 41.38 33.26
CA ALA A 26 13.56 41.87 32.05
C ALA A 26 13.10 40.73 31.14
N PHE A 27 13.95 39.71 30.92
CA PHE A 27 13.59 38.52 30.15
C PHE A 27 12.48 37.71 30.83
N ALA A 28 12.56 37.49 32.14
CA ALA A 28 11.53 36.76 32.89
C ALA A 28 10.18 37.48 32.86
N PHE A 29 10.18 38.81 32.94
CA PHE A 29 8.98 39.63 32.80
C PHE A 29 8.38 39.52 31.39
N ASP A 30 9.22 39.63 30.35
CA ASP A 30 8.78 39.46 28.96
C ASP A 30 8.18 38.06 28.74
N LEU A 31 8.80 37.00 29.28
CA LEU A 31 8.28 35.64 29.19
C LEU A 31 6.91 35.51 29.88
N THR A 32 6.75 36.10 31.06
CA THR A 32 5.49 36.09 31.81
C THR A 32 4.37 36.82 31.05
N LEU A 33 4.72 37.90 30.34
CA LEU A 33 3.78 38.67 29.54
C LEU A 33 3.38 37.95 28.24
N TRP A 34 4.35 37.37 27.53
CA TRP A 34 4.13 36.75 26.22
C TRP A 34 3.60 35.32 26.28
N ALA A 35 3.88 34.56 27.35
CA ALA A 35 3.41 33.19 27.51
C ALA A 35 1.87 33.02 27.42
N PRO A 36 1.03 33.78 28.15
CA PRO A 36 -0.43 33.63 28.06
C PRO A 36 -0.97 34.03 26.67
N ILE A 37 -0.37 35.07 26.05
CA ILE A 37 -0.75 35.51 24.70
C ILE A 37 -0.44 34.40 23.68
N GLY A 38 0.77 33.82 23.75
CA GLY A 38 1.17 32.69 22.93
C GLY A 38 0.27 31.47 23.12
N ALA A 39 -0.06 31.12 24.37
CA ALA A 39 -0.93 30.00 24.68
C ALA A 39 -2.35 30.15 24.10
N VAL A 40 -2.92 31.37 24.16
CA VAL A 40 -4.23 31.65 23.58
C VAL A 40 -4.21 31.57 22.05
N LEU A 41 -3.19 32.17 21.41
CA LEU A 41 -3.04 32.15 19.94
C LEU A 41 -2.81 30.73 19.41
N LEU A 42 -2.06 29.91 20.13
CA LEU A 42 -1.73 28.54 19.73
C LEU A 42 -2.80 27.51 20.13
N LYS A 43 -3.83 27.87 20.90
CA LYS A 43 -4.86 26.93 21.40
C LYS A 43 -5.53 26.07 20.30
N PRO A 44 -5.92 26.59 19.13
CA PRO A 44 -6.51 25.76 18.07
C PRO A 44 -5.52 24.73 17.52
N TRP A 45 -4.27 25.14 17.36
CA TRP A 45 -3.17 24.30 16.90
C TRP A 45 -2.82 23.23 17.93
N TRP A 46 -2.74 23.61 19.21
CA TRP A 46 -2.46 22.71 20.32
C TRP A 46 -3.50 21.60 20.44
N ARG A 47 -4.80 21.91 20.30
CA ARG A 47 -5.86 20.90 20.28
C ARG A 47 -5.72 19.91 19.14
N ARG A 48 -5.34 20.39 17.95
CA ARG A 48 -5.15 19.55 16.77
C ARG A 48 -3.92 18.64 16.91
N ILE A 49 -2.82 19.17 17.42
CA ILE A 49 -1.60 18.40 17.73
C ILE A 49 -1.92 17.33 18.78
N GLN A 50 -2.63 17.69 19.86
CA GLN A 50 -3.02 16.72 20.90
C GLN A 50 -3.90 15.60 20.34
N TYR A 51 -4.90 15.92 19.51
CA TYR A 51 -5.71 14.91 18.85
C TYR A 51 -4.86 13.96 18.01
N LEU A 52 -4.07 14.49 17.07
CA LEU A 52 -3.24 13.70 16.17
C LEU A 52 -2.14 12.91 16.90
N SER A 53 -1.61 13.43 18.01
CA SER A 53 -0.63 12.70 18.82
C SER A 53 -1.21 11.44 19.47
N VAL A 54 -2.53 11.39 19.70
CA VAL A 54 -3.22 10.23 20.28
C VAL A 54 -3.72 9.27 19.21
N THR A 55 -4.26 9.78 18.09
CA THR A 55 -4.83 8.92 17.03
C THR A 55 -3.83 8.47 15.97
N ALA A 56 -2.77 9.23 15.70
CA ALA A 56 -1.85 9.00 14.59
C ALA A 56 -0.43 9.52 14.88
N SER A 57 0.19 8.99 15.93
CA SER A 57 1.47 9.46 16.48
C SER A 57 2.66 9.38 15.52
N GLN A 58 2.61 8.54 14.50
CA GLN A 58 3.65 8.38 13.47
C GLN A 58 3.27 9.00 12.10
N SER A 59 2.22 9.82 12.04
CA SER A 59 1.79 10.41 10.77
C SER A 59 2.71 11.55 10.30
N ALA A 60 2.96 11.60 8.98
CA ALA A 60 3.65 12.74 8.35
C ALA A 60 2.92 14.07 8.58
N GLU A 61 1.58 14.02 8.72
CA GLU A 61 0.75 15.18 9.04
C GLU A 61 1.10 15.80 10.40
N LEU A 62 1.31 14.98 11.43
CA LEU A 62 1.69 15.45 12.76
C LEU A 62 3.06 16.15 12.70
N THR A 63 4.04 15.54 12.01
CA THR A 63 5.38 16.11 11.83
C THR A 63 5.32 17.46 11.11
N LEU A 64 4.59 17.55 10.00
CA LEU A 64 4.43 18.78 9.24
C LEU A 64 3.76 19.88 10.07
N LEU A 65 2.70 19.54 10.82
CA LEU A 65 2.01 20.49 11.69
C LEU A 65 2.89 21.01 12.82
N MET A 66 3.72 20.15 13.43
CA MET A 66 4.68 20.57 14.44
C MET A 66 5.73 21.53 13.86
N VAL A 67 6.30 21.22 12.71
CA VAL A 67 7.28 22.07 12.03
C VAL A 67 6.68 23.43 11.67
N ILE A 68 5.48 23.45 11.08
CA ILE A 68 4.79 24.70 10.74
C ILE A 68 4.51 25.52 12.00
N THR A 69 4.03 24.88 13.07
CA THR A 69 3.67 25.58 14.32
C THR A 69 4.90 26.21 14.98
N VAL A 70 5.99 25.44 15.12
CA VAL A 70 7.25 25.92 15.71
C VAL A 70 7.86 27.03 14.85
N THR A 71 7.90 26.87 13.53
CA THR A 71 8.47 27.87 12.60
C THR A 71 7.65 29.15 12.60
N THR A 72 6.32 29.06 12.57
CA THR A 72 5.42 30.22 12.63
C THR A 72 5.59 30.98 13.93
N PHE A 73 5.66 30.26 15.07
CA PHE A 73 5.86 30.87 16.37
C PHE A 73 7.22 31.57 16.47
N ALA A 74 8.29 30.91 16.03
CA ALA A 74 9.63 31.48 15.99
C ALA A 74 9.67 32.75 15.12
N PHE A 75 9.05 32.71 13.94
CA PHE A 75 8.95 33.86 13.04
C PHE A 75 8.21 35.04 13.67
N LEU A 76 7.02 34.80 14.24
CA LEU A 76 6.24 35.84 14.92
C LEU A 76 7.00 36.45 16.09
N PHE A 77 7.69 35.62 16.88
CA PHE A 77 8.48 36.08 18.02
C PHE A 77 9.67 36.94 17.57
N VAL A 78 10.43 36.50 16.57
CA VAL A 78 11.55 37.26 15.97
C VAL A 78 11.06 38.59 15.43
N PHE A 79 9.94 38.59 14.70
CA PHE A 79 9.38 39.80 14.11
C PHE A 79 8.89 40.78 15.18
N ALA A 80 8.18 40.29 16.20
CA ALA A 80 7.73 41.11 17.33
C ALA A 80 8.94 41.72 18.08
N GLN A 81 9.96 40.92 18.41
CA GLN A 81 11.20 41.40 19.02
C GLN A 81 11.89 42.47 18.17
N ALA A 82 12.04 42.24 16.87
CA ALA A 82 12.67 43.18 15.96
C ALA A 82 11.92 44.51 15.91
N LEU A 83 10.59 44.46 15.80
CA LEU A 83 9.73 45.64 15.77
C LEU A 83 9.80 46.43 17.08
N MET A 84 9.79 45.75 18.22
CA MET A 84 9.87 46.40 19.53
C MET A 84 11.22 47.03 19.79
N ASN A 85 12.32 46.33 19.44
CA ASN A 85 13.66 46.87 19.56
C ASN A 85 13.87 48.08 18.65
N TRP A 86 13.34 48.06 17.43
CA TRP A 86 13.40 49.20 16.51
C TRP A 86 12.57 50.39 16.97
N ARG A 87 11.30 50.17 17.34
CA ARG A 87 10.34 51.27 17.62
C ARG A 87 10.43 51.84 19.02
N PHE A 88 10.73 51.00 20.01
CA PHE A 88 10.73 51.37 21.44
C PHE A 88 12.12 51.29 22.07
N GLY A 89 13.14 50.85 21.33
CA GLY A 89 14.49 50.69 21.87
C GLY A 89 14.60 49.55 22.89
N GLY A 90 13.66 48.60 22.89
CA GLY A 90 13.64 47.47 23.82
C GLY A 90 12.27 46.82 23.93
N THR A 91 12.24 45.60 24.45
CA THR A 91 11.01 44.88 24.82
C THR A 91 10.36 45.50 26.06
N PRO A 92 9.07 45.21 26.35
CA PRO A 92 8.35 45.77 27.51
C PRO A 92 9.11 45.56 28.82
N GLY A 93 9.60 44.36 29.07
CA GLY A 93 10.43 44.02 30.23
C GLY A 93 11.69 44.86 30.28
N LYS A 94 12.42 44.98 29.17
CA LYS A 94 13.61 45.87 29.13
C LYS A 94 13.25 47.31 29.49
N ARG A 95 12.13 47.83 28.99
CA ARG A 95 11.69 49.20 29.29
C ARG A 95 11.29 49.37 30.76
N VAL A 96 10.61 48.40 31.36
CA VAL A 96 10.24 48.40 32.80
C VAL A 96 11.49 48.42 33.68
N PHE A 97 12.53 47.69 33.33
CA PHE A 97 13.81 47.67 34.05
C PHE A 97 14.77 48.81 33.65
N HIS A 98 14.29 49.83 32.94
CA HIS A 98 15.08 50.99 32.50
C HIS A 98 16.29 50.61 31.62
N LEU A 99 16.13 49.58 30.80
CA LEU A 99 17.10 49.11 29.82
C LEU A 99 16.73 49.59 28.42
N ARG A 100 17.73 50.02 27.65
CA ARG A 100 17.58 50.44 26.25
C ARG A 100 18.62 49.79 25.36
N VAL A 101 18.20 49.29 24.20
CA VAL A 101 19.05 48.83 23.12
C VAL A 101 19.42 50.03 22.26
N VAL A 102 20.72 50.24 22.06
CA VAL A 102 21.25 51.33 21.22
C VAL A 102 22.31 50.79 20.27
N SER A 103 22.50 51.49 19.15
CA SER A 103 23.62 51.24 18.23
C SER A 103 24.94 51.60 18.91
N VAL A 104 25.96 50.75 18.72
CA VAL A 104 27.31 51.01 19.24
C VAL A 104 27.97 52.19 18.54
N ARG A 105 27.70 52.40 17.24
CA ARG A 105 28.31 53.46 16.43
C ARG A 105 27.83 54.86 16.87
N ASP A 106 26.51 55.04 16.91
CA ASP A 106 25.92 56.39 17.05
C ASP A 106 25.22 56.62 18.39
N GLY A 107 25.04 55.57 19.22
CA GLY A 107 24.24 55.65 20.44
C GLY A 107 22.75 55.90 20.23
N LYS A 108 22.30 55.95 18.98
CA LYS A 108 20.90 56.13 18.56
C LYS A 108 20.12 54.80 18.62
N PRO A 109 18.77 54.84 18.54
CA PRO A 109 17.96 53.63 18.38
C PRO A 109 18.47 52.78 17.20
N PRO A 110 18.48 51.44 17.32
CA PRO A 110 18.97 50.56 16.27
C PRO A 110 18.12 50.69 15.00
N THR A 111 18.73 50.49 13.84
CA THR A 111 17.98 50.40 12.58
C THR A 111 17.11 49.14 12.55
N LEU A 112 16.11 49.10 11.66
CA LEU A 112 15.25 47.92 11.51
C LEU A 112 16.06 46.67 11.15
N GLY A 113 17.04 46.81 10.24
CA GLY A 113 17.94 45.73 9.85
C GLY A 113 18.80 45.22 11.02
N ALA A 114 19.39 46.13 11.82
CA ALA A 114 20.14 45.74 13.01
C ALA A 114 19.26 45.06 14.06
N SER A 115 18.01 45.50 14.22
CA SER A 115 17.04 44.91 15.15
C SER A 115 16.56 43.54 14.70
N LEU A 116 16.38 43.34 13.39
CA LEU A 116 16.02 42.04 12.81
C LEU A 116 17.18 41.05 12.93
N LEU A 117 18.40 41.45 12.55
CA LEU A 117 19.60 40.62 12.68
C LEU A 117 19.84 40.22 14.14
N ARG A 118 19.70 41.18 15.07
CA ARG A 118 19.75 40.91 16.51
C ARG A 118 18.75 39.83 16.93
N SER A 119 17.51 39.94 16.47
CA SER A 119 16.42 39.02 16.86
C SER A 119 16.60 37.63 16.24
N LEU A 120 17.11 37.55 15.01
CA LEU A 120 17.45 36.29 14.35
C LEU A 120 18.60 35.56 15.04
N VAL A 121 19.70 36.26 15.34
CA VAL A 121 20.82 35.67 16.07
C VAL A 121 20.36 35.23 17.45
N TRP A 122 19.56 36.03 18.15
CA TRP A 122 18.99 35.64 19.43
C TRP A 122 18.12 34.36 19.34
N ALA A 123 17.32 34.20 18.29
CA ALA A 123 16.56 32.97 18.07
C ALA A 123 17.47 31.77 17.77
N LEU A 124 18.57 31.99 17.03
CA LEU A 124 19.57 30.96 16.75
C LEU A 124 20.31 30.52 18.02
N GLU A 125 20.54 31.42 18.98
CA GLU A 125 21.17 31.08 20.27
C GLU A 125 20.38 30.01 21.04
N TRP A 126 19.05 29.92 20.86
CA TRP A 126 18.22 28.86 21.45
C TRP A 126 18.46 27.48 20.86
N VAL A 127 18.84 27.38 19.58
CA VAL A 127 19.24 26.11 18.96
C VAL A 127 20.49 25.55 19.64
N PHE A 128 21.37 26.43 20.12
CA PHE A 128 22.56 26.09 20.90
C PHE A 128 22.28 26.06 22.42
N LEU A 129 21.04 25.79 22.83
CA LEU A 129 20.61 25.71 24.24
C LEU A 129 20.91 26.97 25.07
N GLY A 130 21.01 28.14 24.43
CA GLY A 130 21.33 29.39 25.09
C GLY A 130 22.80 29.50 25.54
N LEU A 131 23.69 28.59 25.15
CA LEU A 131 25.12 28.66 25.49
C LEU A 131 25.76 30.01 25.09
N PRO A 132 25.51 30.57 23.88
CA PRO A 132 26.10 31.86 23.50
C PRO A 132 25.65 33.05 24.37
N PHE A 133 24.52 32.92 25.08
CA PHE A 133 24.04 33.94 26.00
C PHE A 133 24.93 34.07 27.25
N LEU A 134 25.59 32.98 27.67
CA LEU A 134 26.51 32.96 28.81
C LEU A 134 27.74 33.85 28.61
N GLU A 135 28.04 34.25 27.37
CA GLU A 135 29.11 35.22 27.10
C GLU A 135 28.89 36.56 27.81
N VAL A 136 27.64 36.92 28.14
CA VAL A 136 27.32 38.13 28.91
C VAL A 136 28.06 38.20 30.25
N LEU A 137 28.37 37.04 30.87
CA LEU A 137 29.07 36.94 32.15
C LEU A 137 30.59 37.10 32.02
N SER A 138 31.15 36.81 30.84
CA SER A 138 32.61 36.83 30.63
C SER A 138 33.10 38.05 29.83
N HIS A 139 32.25 38.67 29.02
CA HIS A 139 32.67 39.80 28.19
C HIS A 139 32.79 41.10 29.01
N PRO A 140 33.87 41.92 28.88
CA PRO A 140 34.07 43.15 29.65
C PRO A 140 32.91 44.13 29.54
N SER A 141 32.41 44.32 28.32
CA SER A 141 31.27 45.19 28.02
C SER A 141 29.91 44.49 28.22
N ARG A 142 29.88 43.26 28.77
CA ARG A 142 28.67 42.42 28.92
C ARG A 142 27.82 42.36 27.66
N ARG A 143 28.43 42.12 26.49
CA ARG A 143 27.75 42.05 25.18
C ARG A 143 27.64 40.59 24.73
N PRO A 144 26.43 39.99 24.69
CA PRO A 144 26.22 38.65 24.13
C PRO A 144 26.40 38.62 22.60
N TRP A 145 26.39 37.43 22.00
CA TRP A 145 26.63 37.24 20.56
C TRP A 145 25.68 38.05 19.69
N HIS A 146 24.37 37.98 19.97
CA HIS A 146 23.37 38.75 19.25
C HIS A 146 23.58 40.28 19.33
N ASP A 147 24.16 40.81 20.41
CA ASP A 147 24.54 42.23 20.53
C ASP A 147 25.79 42.54 19.69
N ARG A 148 26.76 41.63 19.66
CA ARG A 148 28.02 41.81 18.93
C ARG A 148 27.81 41.78 17.42
N ILE A 149 27.08 40.77 16.92
CA ILE A 149 26.82 40.58 15.49
C ILE A 149 25.93 41.69 14.94
N SER A 150 24.97 42.20 15.72
CA SER A 150 24.10 43.31 15.30
C SER A 150 24.69 44.71 15.54
N GLU A 151 25.93 44.79 16.06
CA GLU A 151 26.56 46.04 16.49
C GLU A 151 25.68 46.89 17.45
N THR A 152 24.91 46.21 18.29
CA THR A 152 24.08 46.85 19.33
C THR A 152 24.65 46.62 20.74
N VAL A 153 24.21 47.44 21.68
CA VAL A 153 24.52 47.29 23.11
C VAL A 153 23.31 47.68 23.95
N VAL A 154 23.08 46.93 25.02
CA VAL A 154 22.08 47.28 26.03
C VAL A 154 22.71 48.20 27.08
N VAL A 155 22.16 49.40 27.24
CA VAL A 155 22.54 50.40 28.25
C VAL A 155 21.46 50.53 29.33
N SER A 156 21.89 50.88 30.54
CA SER A 156 20.99 51.19 31.65
C SER A 156 20.73 52.71 31.72
N GLU A 157 19.49 53.10 31.97
CA GLU A 157 19.11 54.48 32.28
C GLU A 157 19.18 54.78 33.80
N LYS A 158 19.49 53.77 34.63
CA LYS A 158 19.64 53.94 36.08
C LYS A 158 20.95 54.67 36.42
N LEU A 159 20.94 55.46 37.50
CA LEU A 159 22.12 56.19 38.01
C LEU A 159 23.21 55.26 38.57
N ILE A 160 22.83 54.07 39.05
CA ILE A 160 23.76 53.06 39.58
C ILE A 160 24.06 52.06 38.49
N GLY A 161 25.34 51.92 38.15
CA GLY A 161 25.83 50.95 37.19
C GLY A 161 26.10 49.58 37.75
N GLY A 162 26.14 48.59 36.86
CA GLY A 162 26.76 47.32 37.17
C GLY A 162 28.28 47.41 37.03
N ASP A 163 28.98 46.80 37.97
CA ASP A 163 30.44 46.65 37.90
C ASP A 163 30.85 45.78 36.71
N THR A 164 32.05 46.03 36.18
CA THR A 164 32.66 45.11 35.23
C THR A 164 32.97 43.78 35.95
N PRO A 165 32.80 42.62 35.28
CA PRO A 165 33.09 41.34 35.92
C PRO A 165 34.55 41.29 36.37
N HIS A 166 34.79 40.77 37.58
CA HIS A 166 36.16 40.68 38.09
C HIS A 166 37.00 39.76 37.18
N TRP A 167 38.29 40.00 37.07
CA TRP A 167 39.14 39.28 36.10
C TRP A 167 39.15 37.75 36.32
N ILE A 168 38.98 37.30 37.57
CA ILE A 168 38.87 35.88 37.95
C ILE A 168 37.57 35.28 37.43
N GLU A 169 36.44 35.96 37.66
CA GLU A 169 35.12 35.55 37.18
C GLU A 169 35.11 35.44 35.66
N ARG A 170 35.68 36.44 34.99
CA ARG A 170 35.82 36.47 33.54
C ARG A 170 36.58 35.25 33.00
N ARG A 171 37.69 34.87 33.64
CA ARG A 171 38.49 33.69 33.24
C ARG A 171 37.73 32.39 33.51
N PHE A 172 37.07 32.29 34.66
CA PHE A 172 36.25 31.13 35.03
C PHE A 172 35.11 30.91 34.04
N PHE A 173 34.26 31.92 33.83
CA PHE A 173 33.12 31.83 32.92
C PHE A 173 33.54 31.63 31.46
N ARG A 174 34.66 32.22 31.04
CA ARG A 174 35.20 31.99 29.69
C ARG A 174 35.60 30.52 29.49
N ASN A 175 36.32 29.94 30.45
CA ASN A 175 36.75 28.54 30.35
C ASN A 175 35.55 27.58 30.46
N LEU A 176 34.59 27.87 31.35
CA LEU A 176 33.35 27.12 31.47
C LEU A 176 32.53 27.16 30.17
N TYR A 177 32.40 28.35 29.55
CA TYR A 177 31.73 28.53 28.27
C TYR A 177 32.38 27.69 27.16
N TRP A 178 33.70 27.82 26.96
CA TRP A 178 34.40 27.06 25.93
C TRP A 178 34.36 25.54 26.19
N GLY A 179 34.41 25.12 27.46
CA GLY A 179 34.25 23.72 27.85
C GLY A 179 32.86 23.18 27.52
N ALA A 180 31.79 23.91 27.90
CA ALA A 180 30.42 23.53 27.59
C ALA A 180 30.15 23.50 26.07
N PHE A 181 30.69 24.47 25.33
CA PHE A 181 30.57 24.51 23.88
C PHE A 181 31.29 23.33 23.20
N ALA A 182 32.48 22.95 23.68
CA ALA A 182 33.19 21.77 23.17
C ALA A 182 32.43 20.46 23.43
N VAL A 183 31.83 20.30 24.63
CA VAL A 183 30.99 19.14 24.95
C VAL A 183 29.74 19.09 24.07
N PHE A 184 29.09 20.23 23.83
CA PHE A 184 27.95 20.32 22.91
C PHE A 184 28.31 19.91 21.48
N LEU A 185 29.44 20.41 20.95
CA LEU A 185 29.92 20.04 19.62
C LEU A 185 30.26 18.54 19.52
N LEU A 186 30.89 17.97 20.55
CA LEU A 186 31.17 16.54 20.60
C LEU A 186 29.87 15.72 20.58
N TRP A 187 28.88 16.11 21.39
CA TRP A 187 27.58 15.45 21.43
C TRP A 187 26.84 15.55 20.10
N ALA A 188 26.84 16.73 19.46
CA ALA A 188 26.26 16.92 18.14
C ALA A 188 26.95 16.06 17.06
N ALA A 189 28.28 15.92 17.13
CA ALA A 189 29.03 15.07 16.21
C ALA A 189 28.72 13.57 16.41
N VAL A 190 28.58 13.12 17.67
CA VAL A 190 28.17 11.73 17.98
C VAL A 190 26.76 11.46 17.45
N LEU A 191 25.81 12.36 17.68
CA LEU A 191 24.45 12.24 17.18
C LEU A 191 24.41 12.23 15.65
N ALA A 192 25.13 13.16 15.00
CA ALA A 192 25.22 13.21 13.54
C ALA A 192 25.82 11.91 12.96
N LYS A 193 26.88 11.37 13.58
CA LYS A 193 27.45 10.08 13.19
C LYS A 193 26.44 8.95 13.37
N GLN A 194 25.70 8.92 14.49
CA GLN A 194 24.68 7.90 14.73
C GLN A 194 23.54 7.97 13.72
N THR A 195 23.08 9.17 13.37
CA THR A 195 22.05 9.38 12.33
C THR A 195 22.58 8.98 10.95
N LEU A 196 23.79 9.39 10.58
CA LEU A 196 24.42 9.02 9.31
C LEU A 196 24.59 7.51 9.19
N LEU A 197 25.07 6.85 10.25
CA LEU A 197 25.16 5.39 10.28
C LEU A 197 23.78 4.72 10.19
N SER A 198 22.76 5.29 10.83
CA SER A 198 21.37 4.77 10.74
C SER A 198 20.79 4.91 9.34
N ILE A 199 21.12 5.99 8.62
CA ILE A 199 20.72 6.23 7.23
C ILE A 199 21.50 5.29 6.30
N GLU A 200 22.82 5.20 6.46
CA GLU A 200 23.71 4.39 5.62
C GLU A 200 23.42 2.89 5.75
N HIS A 201 23.02 2.41 6.94
CA HIS A 201 22.66 1.01 7.13
C HIS A 201 21.19 0.70 6.78
N GLY A 202 20.39 1.67 6.34
CA GLY A 202 19.03 1.44 5.81
C GLY A 202 18.05 0.71 6.75
N ARG A 203 18.36 0.62 8.04
CA ARG A 203 17.55 -0.15 9.00
C ARG A 203 16.38 0.67 9.52
N MET A 204 15.42 1.00 8.66
CA MET A 204 14.04 0.90 9.12
C MET A 204 13.78 -0.60 9.23
N LYS A 205 13.65 -1.13 10.46
CA LYS A 205 13.45 -2.56 10.64
C LYS A 205 12.20 -2.95 9.85
N ARG A 206 12.32 -3.97 8.99
CA ARG A 206 11.20 -4.49 8.19
C ARG A 206 9.96 -4.73 9.06
N ASP A 207 10.16 -5.23 10.27
CA ASP A 207 9.11 -5.46 11.25
C ASP A 207 8.36 -4.18 11.65
N GLU A 208 9.07 -3.05 11.80
CA GLU A 208 8.47 -1.74 12.09
C GLU A 208 7.69 -1.19 10.88
N LEU A 209 8.12 -1.51 9.65
CA LEU A 209 7.40 -1.14 8.42
C LEU A 209 6.16 -2.02 8.17
N VAL A 210 6.21 -3.31 8.54
CA VAL A 210 5.06 -4.21 8.53
C VAL A 210 4.06 -3.77 9.60
N GLU A 211 4.51 -3.44 10.81
CA GLU A 211 3.65 -2.93 11.89
C GLU A 211 3.03 -1.57 11.55
N ALA A 212 3.76 -0.72 10.84
CA ALA A 212 3.27 0.55 10.32
C ALA A 212 2.36 0.41 9.07
N GLY A 213 2.18 -0.81 8.55
CA GLY A 213 1.29 -1.09 7.41
C GLY A 213 1.85 -0.67 6.04
N TYR A 214 3.15 -0.42 5.93
CA TYR A 214 3.82 -0.09 4.66
C TYR A 214 4.22 -1.34 3.85
N LEU A 215 4.44 -2.46 4.53
CA LEU A 215 4.75 -3.76 3.91
C LEU A 215 3.61 -4.74 4.14
N CYS A 216 3.47 -5.70 3.23
CA CYS A 216 2.30 -6.55 3.20
C CYS A 216 2.43 -7.73 4.16
N SER A 217 1.52 -7.81 5.13
CA SER A 217 1.46 -8.89 6.11
C SER A 217 0.99 -10.23 5.52
N GLN A 218 0.33 -10.21 4.36
CA GLN A 218 -0.23 -11.41 3.72
C GLN A 218 0.84 -12.28 3.04
N ILE A 219 1.99 -11.71 2.68
CA ILE A 219 3.10 -12.48 2.13
C ILE A 219 3.95 -12.94 3.32
N PRO A 220 4.00 -14.24 3.64
CA PRO A 220 4.84 -14.73 4.72
C PRO A 220 6.32 -14.65 4.30
N THR A 221 7.21 -14.52 5.27
CA THR A 221 8.63 -14.78 5.02
C THR A 221 8.81 -16.29 4.83
N PRO A 222 9.49 -16.75 3.76
CA PRO A 222 9.76 -18.17 3.60
C PRO A 222 10.47 -18.70 4.85
N ALA A 223 10.02 -19.84 5.37
CA ALA A 223 10.69 -20.48 6.50
C ALA A 223 12.13 -20.81 6.08
N LYS A 224 13.09 -20.61 6.99
CA LYS A 224 14.48 -21.02 6.76
C LYS A 224 14.50 -22.52 6.44
N GLY A 225 14.69 -22.85 5.17
CA GLY A 225 15.12 -24.17 4.76
C GLY A 225 16.49 -24.49 5.36
N ASN A 226 16.94 -25.73 5.17
CA ASN A 226 18.29 -26.14 5.60
C ASN A 226 19.41 -25.40 4.82
N ASP A 227 19.05 -24.73 3.72
CA ASP A 227 19.95 -23.88 2.94
C ASP A 227 19.78 -22.42 3.39
N ALA A 228 20.90 -21.78 3.73
CA ALA A 228 20.95 -20.50 4.45
C ALA A 228 20.46 -19.26 3.67
N ASP A 229 19.84 -19.44 2.50
CA ASP A 229 19.58 -18.38 1.50
C ASP A 229 18.08 -18.09 1.24
N ASP A 230 17.15 -18.93 1.75
CA ASP A 230 15.70 -18.79 1.50
C ASP A 230 15.02 -17.63 2.26
N SER A 231 15.74 -16.95 3.17
CA SER A 231 15.25 -15.73 3.82
C SER A 231 15.57 -14.45 3.04
N SER A 232 16.10 -14.58 1.81
CA SER A 232 16.50 -13.46 0.97
C SER A 232 15.29 -12.60 0.54
N PRO A 233 15.47 -11.28 0.37
CA PRO A 233 14.46 -10.37 -0.16
C PRO A 233 13.87 -10.81 -1.52
N SER A 234 14.67 -11.47 -2.36
CA SER A 234 14.28 -12.08 -3.64
C SER A 234 13.28 -13.22 -3.48
N ALA A 235 13.53 -14.18 -2.58
CA ALA A 235 12.64 -15.31 -2.34
C ALA A 235 11.24 -14.87 -1.87
N ARG A 236 11.16 -13.80 -1.07
CA ARG A 236 9.88 -13.21 -0.66
C ARG A 236 9.11 -12.61 -1.84
N LEU A 237 9.79 -11.90 -2.76
CA LEU A 237 9.15 -11.37 -3.96
C LEU A 237 8.73 -12.48 -4.92
N ASP A 238 9.52 -13.54 -5.08
CA ASP A 238 9.14 -14.72 -5.87
C ASP A 238 7.85 -15.38 -5.32
N LEU A 239 7.77 -15.54 -3.99
CA LEU A 239 6.55 -16.02 -3.33
C LEU A 239 5.38 -15.04 -3.50
N GLY A 240 5.63 -13.73 -3.37
CA GLY A 240 4.63 -12.68 -3.52
C GLY A 240 4.00 -12.66 -4.92
N ILE A 241 4.81 -12.74 -5.97
CA ILE A 241 4.34 -12.83 -7.36
C ILE A 241 3.53 -14.12 -7.55
N SER A 242 3.99 -15.24 -7.00
CA SER A 242 3.27 -16.52 -7.09
C SER A 242 1.89 -16.45 -6.43
N LEU A 243 1.79 -15.87 -5.23
CA LEU A 243 0.52 -15.69 -4.53
C LEU A 243 -0.41 -14.72 -5.25
N PHE A 244 0.15 -13.65 -5.85
CA PHE A 244 -0.60 -12.75 -6.72
C PHE A 244 -1.16 -13.47 -7.96
N LEU A 245 -0.36 -14.32 -8.60
CA LEU A 245 -0.80 -15.10 -9.77
C LEU A 245 -1.93 -16.11 -9.44
N LEU A 246 -2.06 -16.47 -8.16
CA LEU A 246 -3.11 -17.34 -7.61
C LEU A 246 -4.29 -16.56 -7.02
N ASP A 247 -4.32 -15.23 -7.20
CA ASP A 247 -5.35 -14.32 -6.70
C ASP A 247 -5.51 -14.38 -5.15
N GLN A 248 -4.43 -14.71 -4.44
CA GLN A 248 -4.40 -14.76 -2.96
C GLN A 248 -3.94 -13.46 -2.34
N VAL A 249 -3.23 -12.65 -3.11
CA VAL A 249 -2.66 -11.38 -2.70
C VAL A 249 -3.18 -10.30 -3.65
N PRO A 250 -3.74 -9.19 -3.14
CA PRO A 250 -4.21 -8.11 -3.99
C PRO A 250 -3.03 -7.38 -4.64
N ALA A 251 -3.30 -6.73 -5.77
CA ALA A 251 -2.28 -6.01 -6.52
C ALA A 251 -1.57 -4.92 -5.71
N GLU A 252 -2.32 -4.17 -4.88
CA GLU A 252 -1.74 -3.10 -4.07
C GLU A 252 -0.72 -3.62 -3.06
N CYS A 253 -0.93 -4.83 -2.54
CA CYS A 253 0.00 -5.49 -1.62
C CYS A 253 1.32 -5.84 -2.32
N LEU A 254 1.27 -6.49 -3.49
CA LEU A 254 2.48 -6.83 -4.24
C LEU A 254 3.20 -5.57 -4.76
N GLU A 255 2.45 -4.52 -5.15
CA GLU A 255 3.01 -3.25 -5.59
C GLU A 255 3.80 -2.58 -4.46
N SER A 256 3.28 -2.55 -3.23
CA SER A 256 3.98 -1.98 -2.08
C SER A 256 5.32 -2.68 -1.77
N GLU A 257 5.38 -4.01 -1.89
CA GLU A 257 6.61 -4.78 -1.69
C GLU A 257 7.62 -4.54 -2.81
N ALA A 258 7.16 -4.45 -4.06
CA ALA A 258 8.02 -4.13 -5.20
C ALA A 258 8.59 -2.71 -5.09
N ASP A 259 7.76 -1.74 -4.72
CA ASP A 259 8.15 -0.34 -4.55
C ASP A 259 9.18 -0.17 -3.43
N PHE A 260 9.01 -0.91 -2.33
CA PHE A 260 9.98 -0.94 -1.25
C PHE A 260 11.34 -1.44 -1.74
N ALA A 261 11.39 -2.58 -2.45
CA ALA A 261 12.64 -3.14 -2.98
C ALA A 261 13.33 -2.22 -4.00
N ILE A 262 12.56 -1.53 -4.84
CA ILE A 262 13.09 -0.52 -5.78
C ILE A 262 13.65 0.69 -5.03
N TRP A 263 12.95 1.16 -3.99
CA TRP A 263 13.37 2.30 -3.20
C TRP A 263 14.65 2.02 -2.40
N THR A 264 14.79 0.82 -1.83
CA THR A 264 16.00 0.41 -1.10
C THR A 264 17.20 0.14 -2.01
N GLN A 265 16.99 0.03 -3.33
CA GLN A 265 18.02 -0.36 -4.31
C GLN A 265 18.78 -1.63 -3.90
N ASP A 266 18.05 -2.60 -3.34
CA ASP A 266 18.63 -3.86 -2.88
C ASP A 266 19.02 -4.70 -4.12
N PRO A 267 20.32 -4.99 -4.35
CA PRO A 267 20.77 -5.67 -5.56
C PRO A 267 20.11 -7.05 -5.73
N ASP A 268 19.77 -7.73 -4.63
CA ASP A 268 19.22 -9.08 -4.67
C ASP A 268 17.73 -9.08 -5.05
N ALA A 269 16.98 -8.04 -4.68
CA ALA A 269 15.53 -7.93 -4.90
C ALA A 269 15.12 -7.00 -6.05
N LEU A 270 16.01 -6.13 -6.53
CA LEU A 270 15.66 -5.09 -7.51
C LEU A 270 15.08 -5.68 -8.81
N GLN A 271 15.70 -6.73 -9.34
CA GLN A 271 15.23 -7.38 -10.58
C GLN A 271 13.88 -8.08 -10.38
N TRP A 272 13.67 -8.73 -9.22
CA TRP A 272 12.40 -9.35 -8.84
C TRP A 272 11.29 -8.30 -8.66
N ALA A 273 11.61 -7.12 -8.16
CA ALA A 273 10.65 -6.04 -8.00
C ALA A 273 10.16 -5.48 -9.35
N HIS A 274 11.07 -5.32 -10.32
CA HIS A 274 10.69 -4.97 -11.69
C HIS A 274 9.88 -6.08 -12.37
N LEU A 275 10.21 -7.35 -12.12
CA LEU A 275 9.40 -8.48 -12.59
C LEU A 275 7.99 -8.44 -12.00
N ALA A 276 7.85 -8.18 -10.69
CA ALA A 276 6.56 -8.06 -10.01
C ALA A 276 5.70 -6.93 -10.62
N ARG A 277 6.29 -5.74 -10.85
CA ARG A 277 5.62 -4.64 -11.56
C ARG A 277 5.20 -5.01 -12.99
N GLY A 278 6.04 -5.77 -13.69
CA GLY A 278 5.69 -6.33 -15.00
C GLY A 278 4.44 -7.22 -14.94
N PHE A 279 4.37 -8.12 -13.95
CA PHE A 279 3.20 -8.97 -13.74
C PHE A 279 1.95 -8.18 -13.35
N LEU A 280 2.05 -7.25 -12.40
CA LEU A 280 0.96 -6.37 -11.97
C LEU A 280 0.34 -5.64 -13.16
N ARG A 281 1.18 -4.96 -13.96
CA ARG A 281 0.75 -4.21 -15.15
C ARG A 281 0.23 -5.09 -16.29
N SER A 282 0.62 -6.37 -16.31
CA SER A 282 0.11 -7.35 -17.28
C SER A 282 -1.21 -7.99 -16.86
N ALA A 283 -1.51 -7.99 -15.55
CA ALA A 283 -2.68 -8.63 -14.96
C ALA A 283 -3.81 -7.62 -14.75
N GLU A 284 -3.48 -6.38 -14.39
CA GLU A 284 -4.44 -5.31 -14.21
C GLU A 284 -4.71 -4.58 -15.53
N VAL A 285 -5.92 -4.78 -16.05
CA VAL A 285 -6.65 -3.90 -16.96
C VAL A 285 -6.39 -4.05 -18.47
N PRO A 286 -7.44 -4.33 -19.27
CA PRO A 286 -7.47 -4.14 -20.74
C PRO A 286 -7.19 -2.69 -21.23
N LYS A 287 -6.90 -1.75 -20.33
CA LYS A 287 -6.74 -0.30 -20.57
C LYS A 287 -5.42 0.28 -20.08
N ALA A 288 -4.56 -0.49 -19.42
CA ALA A 288 -3.20 -0.05 -19.14
C ALA A 288 -2.40 -0.05 -20.48
N PRO A 289 -1.61 1.00 -20.78
CA PRO A 289 -0.85 1.02 -22.03
C PRO A 289 0.19 -0.12 -22.05
N THR A 290 0.15 -0.96 -23.08
CA THR A 290 1.01 -2.15 -23.23
C THR A 290 2.52 -1.84 -23.22
N TRP A 291 2.91 -0.61 -23.54
CA TRP A 291 4.31 -0.18 -23.52
C TRP A 291 4.90 -0.07 -22.11
N ASP A 292 4.06 0.10 -21.07
CA ASP A 292 4.52 0.34 -19.71
C ASP A 292 4.94 -0.97 -19.01
N SER A 293 4.24 -2.08 -19.29
CA SER A 293 4.65 -3.43 -18.82
C SER A 293 5.89 -3.95 -19.52
N GLU A 294 6.06 -3.68 -20.81
CA GLU A 294 7.23 -4.11 -21.58
C GLU A 294 8.51 -3.42 -21.07
N SER A 295 8.37 -2.15 -20.67
CA SER A 295 9.48 -1.40 -20.06
C SER A 295 9.93 -2.00 -18.72
N GLU A 296 9.00 -2.47 -17.88
CA GLU A 296 9.32 -3.06 -16.57
C GLU A 296 9.95 -4.45 -16.72
N PHE A 297 9.46 -5.28 -17.65
CA PHE A 297 10.10 -6.56 -17.97
C PHE A 297 11.53 -6.39 -18.52
N LEU A 298 11.81 -5.32 -19.26
CA LEU A 298 13.16 -4.99 -19.70
C LEU A 298 14.05 -4.54 -18.54
N LYS A 299 13.52 -3.76 -17.58
CA LYS A 299 14.25 -3.35 -16.38
C LYS A 299 14.59 -4.54 -15.46
N ALA A 300 13.74 -5.56 -15.43
CA ALA A 300 14.01 -6.80 -14.69
C ALA A 300 15.25 -7.57 -15.20
N CYS A 301 15.71 -7.29 -16.42
CA CYS A 301 16.92 -7.90 -16.99
C CYS A 301 18.23 -7.21 -16.64
N GLY A 302 18.19 -6.10 -15.88
CA GLY A 302 19.37 -5.32 -15.57
C GLY A 302 20.03 -4.68 -16.81
N ALA A 303 21.14 -3.98 -16.57
CA ALA A 303 21.92 -3.34 -17.64
C ALA A 303 23.16 -4.16 -18.01
N ASP A 304 23.66 -4.97 -17.08
CA ASP A 304 24.92 -5.70 -17.21
C ASP A 304 24.72 -7.07 -17.88
N ALA A 305 25.78 -7.60 -18.48
CA ALA A 305 25.73 -8.90 -19.18
C ALA A 305 25.50 -10.09 -18.22
N GLU A 306 25.89 -9.96 -16.96
CA GLU A 306 25.67 -10.97 -15.90
C GLU A 306 24.20 -11.01 -15.46
N ASP A 307 23.51 -9.87 -15.49
CA ASP A 307 22.08 -9.75 -15.19
C ASP A 307 21.17 -10.37 -16.27
N GLN A 308 21.70 -10.55 -17.49
CA GLN A 308 20.93 -11.08 -18.61
C GLN A 308 20.60 -12.58 -18.48
N ASP A 309 21.34 -13.28 -17.64
CA ASP A 309 21.17 -14.69 -17.33
C ASP A 309 20.51 -14.89 -15.95
N ALA A 310 20.11 -13.81 -15.27
CA ALA A 310 19.45 -13.89 -13.98
C ALA A 310 18.01 -14.41 -14.09
N SER A 311 17.56 -15.07 -13.03
CA SER A 311 16.24 -15.71 -12.98
C SER A 311 15.07 -14.79 -13.36
N PRO A 312 15.00 -13.54 -12.87
CA PRO A 312 13.92 -12.61 -13.24
C PRO A 312 13.90 -12.25 -14.73
N CYS A 313 15.07 -12.13 -15.35
CA CYS A 313 15.19 -11.79 -16.76
C CYS A 313 14.65 -12.90 -17.66
N GLU A 314 15.04 -14.15 -17.38
CA GLU A 314 14.53 -15.31 -18.11
C GLU A 314 13.01 -15.44 -17.97
N LEU A 315 12.45 -15.18 -16.78
CA LEU A 315 11.01 -15.19 -16.57
C LEU A 315 10.30 -14.07 -17.35
N ALA A 316 10.88 -12.88 -17.39
CA ALA A 316 10.39 -11.77 -18.21
C ALA A 316 10.41 -12.13 -19.71
N ARG A 317 11.50 -12.77 -20.19
CA ARG A 317 11.62 -13.26 -21.57
C ARG A 317 10.64 -14.39 -21.88
N TRP A 318 10.43 -15.32 -20.97
CA TRP A 318 9.44 -16.39 -21.11
C TRP A 318 8.04 -15.80 -21.21
N ARG A 319 7.71 -14.79 -20.41
CA ARG A 319 6.40 -14.14 -20.47
C ARG A 319 6.13 -13.49 -21.83
N LYS A 320 7.17 -12.92 -22.45
CA LYS A 320 7.11 -12.28 -23.77
C LYS A 320 7.13 -13.27 -24.94
N SER A 321 8.05 -14.23 -24.92
CA SER A 321 8.32 -15.14 -26.05
C SER A 321 7.58 -16.48 -25.97
N LYS A 322 7.03 -16.81 -24.80
CA LYS A 322 6.45 -18.12 -24.45
C LYS A 322 7.44 -19.30 -24.54
N ILE A 323 8.73 -19.03 -24.63
CA ILE A 323 9.81 -20.03 -24.62
C ILE A 323 10.18 -20.36 -23.17
N PRO A 324 10.03 -21.61 -22.70
CA PRO A 324 10.35 -21.99 -21.32
C PRO A 324 11.79 -21.62 -20.94
N PRO A 325 12.05 -21.25 -19.67
CA PRO A 325 13.40 -21.01 -19.18
C PRO A 325 14.27 -22.25 -19.37
N GLN A 326 15.55 -22.03 -19.72
CA GLN A 326 16.51 -23.10 -19.97
C GLN A 326 17.36 -23.40 -18.74
N GLN A 327 17.55 -22.43 -17.86
CA GLN A 327 18.29 -22.62 -16.62
C GLN A 327 17.48 -23.40 -15.58
N LYS A 328 18.20 -24.15 -14.75
CA LYS A 328 17.61 -24.96 -13.69
C LYS A 328 17.06 -24.08 -12.55
N GLU A 329 17.79 -23.03 -12.17
CA GLU A 329 17.40 -22.13 -11.06
C GLU A 329 16.09 -21.39 -11.35
N THR A 330 15.92 -20.84 -12.56
CA THR A 330 14.64 -20.28 -13.02
C THR A 330 13.52 -21.29 -13.03
N SER A 331 13.80 -22.53 -13.42
CA SER A 331 12.80 -23.59 -13.43
C SER A 331 12.36 -24.00 -12.02
N GLU A 332 13.18 -23.71 -11.00
CA GLU A 332 12.90 -23.99 -9.59
C GLU A 332 12.12 -22.85 -8.89
N SER A 333 12.14 -21.64 -9.44
CA SER A 333 11.33 -20.49 -8.96
C SER A 333 9.84 -20.82 -8.84
N TRP A 334 9.21 -20.33 -7.77
CA TRP A 334 7.78 -20.52 -7.55
C TRP A 334 6.94 -19.73 -8.56
N THR A 335 7.42 -18.55 -8.99
CA THR A 335 6.75 -17.71 -10.00
C THR A 335 6.64 -18.46 -11.30
N TYR A 336 7.72 -19.10 -11.75
CA TYR A 336 7.70 -19.91 -12.97
C TYR A 336 6.67 -21.04 -12.88
N LYS A 337 6.77 -21.85 -11.82
CA LYS A 337 5.91 -23.03 -11.62
C LYS A 337 4.44 -22.63 -11.59
N THR A 338 4.11 -21.58 -10.83
CA THR A 338 2.75 -21.06 -10.69
C THR A 338 2.22 -20.50 -12.01
N ALA A 339 3.02 -19.66 -12.68
CA ALA A 339 2.64 -19.09 -13.95
C ALA A 339 2.47 -20.17 -15.04
N ARG A 340 3.29 -21.23 -15.02
CA ARG A 340 3.18 -22.36 -15.94
C ARG A 340 1.88 -23.14 -15.73
N VAL A 341 1.49 -23.40 -14.48
CA VAL A 341 0.19 -24.00 -14.15
C VAL A 341 -0.95 -23.15 -14.70
N ARG A 342 -0.90 -21.83 -14.51
CA ARG A 342 -1.90 -20.89 -15.04
C ARG A 342 -1.96 -20.89 -16.58
N ASP A 343 -0.82 -20.94 -17.26
CA ASP A 343 -0.76 -21.03 -18.72
C ASP A 343 -1.31 -22.39 -19.22
N LEU A 344 -1.00 -23.51 -18.55
CA LEU A 344 -1.57 -24.82 -18.89
C LEU A 344 -3.10 -24.88 -18.68
N LEU A 345 -3.60 -24.22 -17.64
CA LEU A 345 -5.04 -24.06 -17.41
C LEU A 345 -5.68 -23.24 -18.55
N ARG A 346 -5.06 -22.12 -18.94
CA ARG A 346 -5.52 -21.30 -20.08
C ARG A 346 -5.54 -22.07 -21.40
N GLU A 347 -4.55 -22.94 -21.61
CA GLU A 347 -4.45 -23.80 -22.79
C GLU A 347 -5.42 -25.00 -22.75
N GLY A 348 -6.01 -25.32 -21.58
CA GLY A 348 -6.86 -26.49 -21.39
C GLY A 348 -6.11 -27.82 -21.39
N ARG A 349 -4.79 -27.80 -21.13
CA ARG A 349 -3.93 -28.98 -21.14
C ARG A 349 -3.89 -29.65 -19.76
N PHE A 350 -5.06 -30.11 -19.30
CA PHE A 350 -5.25 -30.60 -17.94
C PHE A 350 -4.36 -31.80 -17.56
N ARG A 351 -4.11 -32.74 -18.48
CA ARG A 351 -3.22 -33.91 -18.22
C ARG A 351 -1.77 -33.49 -17.98
N GLU A 352 -1.30 -32.46 -18.69
CA GLU A 352 0.04 -31.94 -18.50
C GLU A 352 0.15 -31.11 -17.24
N MET A 353 -0.91 -30.35 -16.93
CA MET A 353 -1.02 -29.62 -15.66
C MET A 353 -0.94 -30.57 -14.46
N GLU A 354 -1.69 -31.67 -14.48
CA GLU A 354 -1.66 -32.72 -13.46
C GLU A 354 -0.23 -33.27 -13.25
N LYS A 355 0.40 -33.74 -14.33
CA LYS A 355 1.78 -34.27 -14.27
C LYS A 355 2.78 -33.22 -13.78
N PHE A 356 2.60 -31.97 -14.19
CA PHE A 356 3.47 -30.87 -13.77
C PHE A 356 3.31 -30.57 -12.29
N ILE A 357 2.08 -30.47 -11.77
CA ILE A 357 1.83 -30.18 -10.35
C ILE A 357 2.40 -31.29 -9.46
N GLN A 358 2.18 -32.55 -9.82
CA GLN A 358 2.64 -33.72 -9.05
C GLN A 358 4.16 -33.89 -9.06
N ALA A 359 4.85 -33.38 -10.08
CA ALA A 359 6.31 -33.46 -10.18
C ALA A 359 7.04 -32.39 -9.34
N GLN A 360 6.34 -31.40 -8.79
CA GLN A 360 6.95 -30.25 -8.13
C GLN A 360 6.71 -30.24 -6.62
N VAL A 361 7.66 -29.69 -5.89
CA VAL A 361 7.51 -29.38 -4.46
C VAL A 361 7.00 -27.94 -4.32
N TRP A 362 5.93 -27.76 -3.56
CA TRP A 362 5.26 -26.48 -3.36
C TRP A 362 5.42 -26.01 -1.92
N PRO A 363 5.67 -24.71 -1.68
CA PRO A 363 5.76 -24.16 -0.34
C PRO A 363 4.39 -24.17 0.35
N GLU A 364 4.37 -24.18 1.67
CA GLU A 364 3.15 -24.30 2.49
C GLU A 364 2.00 -23.34 2.06
N PRO A 365 2.25 -22.05 1.74
CA PRO A 365 1.16 -21.13 1.34
C PRO A 365 0.53 -21.46 -0.02
N ILE A 366 1.26 -22.15 -0.90
CA ILE A 366 0.85 -22.46 -2.28
C ILE A 366 0.34 -23.90 -2.41
N ALA A 367 0.87 -24.81 -1.59
CA ALA A 367 0.59 -26.24 -1.71
C ALA A 367 -0.91 -26.60 -1.70
N PRO A 368 -1.76 -26.06 -0.80
CA PRO A 368 -3.20 -26.36 -0.81
C PRO A 368 -3.88 -25.92 -2.11
N LEU A 369 -3.49 -24.77 -2.66
CA LEU A 369 -4.04 -24.23 -3.90
C LEU A 369 -3.65 -25.11 -5.10
N MET A 370 -2.42 -25.63 -5.10
CA MET A 370 -1.97 -26.55 -6.15
C MET A 370 -2.65 -27.91 -6.06
N GLN A 371 -2.95 -28.40 -4.85
CA GLN A 371 -3.78 -29.59 -4.66
C GLN A 371 -5.20 -29.39 -5.21
N ILE A 372 -5.79 -28.20 -5.02
CA ILE A 372 -7.07 -27.84 -5.65
C ILE A 372 -6.94 -27.89 -7.18
N ARG A 373 -5.88 -27.30 -7.76
CA ARG A 373 -5.68 -27.30 -9.22
C ARG A 373 -5.44 -28.70 -9.78
N ASP A 374 -4.72 -29.55 -9.05
CA ASP A 374 -4.52 -30.96 -9.41
C ASP A 374 -5.86 -31.73 -9.42
N LEU A 375 -6.65 -31.61 -8.36
CA LEU A 375 -7.99 -32.19 -8.28
C LEU A 375 -8.89 -31.70 -9.43
N GLN A 376 -8.83 -30.40 -9.73
CA GLN A 376 -9.55 -29.79 -10.85
C GLN A 376 -9.11 -30.36 -12.20
N SER A 377 -7.81 -30.53 -12.45
CA SER A 377 -7.34 -31.21 -13.67
C SER A 377 -7.85 -32.64 -13.79
N ARG A 378 -7.76 -33.44 -12.72
CA ARG A 378 -8.21 -34.84 -12.71
C ARG A 378 -9.70 -34.99 -12.94
N TRP A 379 -10.49 -34.03 -12.46
CA TRP A 379 -11.91 -33.95 -12.77
C TRP A 379 -12.13 -33.66 -14.27
N MET A 380 -11.45 -32.66 -14.83
CA MET A 380 -11.58 -32.28 -16.25
C MET A 380 -11.12 -33.39 -17.21
N THR A 381 -10.13 -34.19 -16.83
CA THR A 381 -9.63 -35.32 -17.65
C THR A 381 -10.45 -36.60 -17.48
N GLY A 382 -11.33 -36.65 -16.48
CA GLY A 382 -12.14 -37.83 -16.15
C GLY A 382 -11.37 -38.96 -15.46
N THR A 383 -10.14 -38.70 -14.98
CA THR A 383 -9.31 -39.71 -14.29
C THR A 383 -9.67 -39.87 -12.81
N ALA A 384 -10.40 -38.93 -12.22
CA ALA A 384 -10.81 -38.98 -10.82
C ALA A 384 -11.81 -40.13 -10.54
N LYS A 385 -11.36 -41.17 -9.83
CA LYS A 385 -12.17 -42.34 -9.44
C LYS A 385 -13.11 -42.07 -8.26
N SER A 386 -12.66 -41.30 -7.27
CA SER A 386 -13.49 -40.84 -6.13
C SER A 386 -13.14 -39.39 -5.78
N TYR A 387 -13.84 -38.46 -6.40
CA TYR A 387 -13.63 -37.03 -6.21
C TYR A 387 -14.07 -36.55 -4.81
N ALA A 388 -15.10 -37.16 -4.23
CA ALA A 388 -15.69 -36.74 -2.96
C ALA A 388 -14.74 -36.97 -1.77
N ASP A 389 -14.05 -38.11 -1.72
CA ASP A 389 -13.17 -38.44 -0.60
C ASP A 389 -11.92 -37.56 -0.57
N GLU A 390 -11.39 -37.22 -1.75
CA GLU A 390 -10.24 -36.32 -1.87
C GLU A 390 -10.60 -34.87 -1.57
N LEU A 391 -11.82 -34.45 -1.93
CA LEU A 391 -12.34 -33.12 -1.60
C LEU A 391 -12.38 -32.92 -0.08
N ASP A 392 -12.93 -33.89 0.65
CA ASP A 392 -13.05 -33.84 2.11
C ASP A 392 -11.66 -33.71 2.77
N LEU A 393 -10.65 -34.40 2.23
CA LEU A 393 -9.27 -34.32 2.73
C LEU A 393 -8.66 -32.92 2.51
N ILE A 394 -8.83 -32.34 1.32
CA ILE A 394 -8.27 -31.03 0.97
C ILE A 394 -9.01 -29.91 1.74
N ALA A 395 -10.34 -30.02 1.87
CA ALA A 395 -11.17 -29.01 2.52
C ALA A 395 -10.80 -28.76 3.99
N VAL A 396 -10.27 -29.77 4.70
CA VAL A 396 -9.84 -29.65 6.10
C VAL A 396 -8.66 -28.69 6.27
N GLY A 397 -7.78 -28.60 5.26
CA GLY A 397 -6.57 -27.76 5.30
C GLY A 397 -6.77 -26.33 4.77
N LEU A 398 -7.96 -26.00 4.27
CA LEU A 398 -8.21 -24.72 3.62
C LEU A 398 -8.78 -23.67 4.56
N ASN A 399 -8.42 -22.42 4.29
CA ASN A 399 -9.04 -21.26 4.90
C ASN A 399 -10.52 -21.18 4.54
N GLY A 400 -11.28 -20.47 5.36
CA GLY A 400 -12.73 -20.40 5.24
C GLY A 400 -13.26 -19.95 3.86
N GLU A 401 -12.57 -19.00 3.21
CA GLU A 401 -12.97 -18.51 1.88
C GLU A 401 -12.65 -19.51 0.78
N ASP A 402 -11.42 -20.04 0.74
CA ASP A 402 -10.99 -21.00 -0.28
C ASP A 402 -11.76 -22.31 -0.19
N ARG A 403 -12.08 -22.75 1.04
CA ARG A 403 -12.94 -23.89 1.28
C ARG A 403 -14.32 -23.69 0.63
N VAL A 404 -14.95 -22.53 0.84
CA VAL A 404 -16.26 -22.23 0.24
C VAL A 404 -16.17 -22.15 -1.29
N LYS A 405 -15.09 -21.58 -1.85
CA LYS A 405 -14.85 -21.58 -3.31
C LYS A 405 -14.69 -23.00 -3.85
N LEU A 406 -13.96 -23.86 -3.14
CA LEU A 406 -13.77 -25.27 -3.51
C LEU A 406 -15.09 -26.04 -3.43
N GLU A 407 -15.87 -25.88 -2.36
CA GLU A 407 -17.19 -26.49 -2.19
C GLU A 407 -18.16 -26.02 -3.29
N ALA A 408 -18.15 -24.72 -3.63
CA ALA A 408 -18.94 -24.18 -4.72
C ALA A 408 -18.57 -24.78 -6.08
N TRP A 409 -17.27 -24.87 -6.37
CA TRP A 409 -16.76 -25.55 -7.55
C TRP A 409 -17.19 -27.01 -7.59
N SER A 410 -17.07 -27.71 -6.46
CA SER A 410 -17.39 -29.14 -6.34
C SER A 410 -18.87 -29.45 -6.55
N CYS A 411 -19.75 -28.63 -5.97
CA CYS A 411 -21.18 -28.71 -6.19
C CYS A 411 -21.52 -28.48 -7.65
N LEU A 412 -20.92 -27.44 -8.28
CA LEU A 412 -21.12 -27.16 -9.69
C LEU A 412 -20.67 -28.31 -10.59
N ALA A 413 -19.47 -28.83 -10.35
CA ALA A 413 -18.86 -29.95 -11.07
C ALA A 413 -19.69 -31.25 -10.92
N ALA A 414 -20.28 -31.50 -9.76
CA ALA A 414 -21.15 -32.64 -9.57
C ALA A 414 -22.51 -32.45 -10.28
N LEU A 415 -23.06 -31.23 -10.24
CA LEU A 415 -24.32 -30.90 -10.92
C LEU A 415 -24.22 -30.98 -12.45
N THR A 416 -23.06 -30.73 -13.05
CA THR A 416 -22.91 -30.88 -14.51
C THR A 416 -23.04 -32.32 -14.96
N ARG A 417 -22.56 -33.30 -14.18
CA ARG A 417 -22.68 -34.73 -14.51
C ARG A 417 -24.00 -35.37 -14.08
N HIS A 418 -24.59 -34.90 -12.97
CA HIS A 418 -25.69 -35.59 -12.30
C HIS A 418 -26.98 -34.77 -12.15
N CYS A 419 -27.14 -33.67 -12.89
CA CYS A 419 -28.35 -32.82 -12.86
C CYS A 419 -29.64 -33.66 -12.93
N GLY A 420 -30.44 -33.65 -11.86
CA GLY A 420 -31.73 -34.35 -11.78
C GLY A 420 -31.75 -35.71 -11.08
N ARG A 421 -30.65 -36.17 -10.46
CA ARG A 421 -30.60 -37.40 -9.63
C ARG A 421 -30.10 -37.08 -8.23
N GLU A 422 -30.87 -37.45 -7.19
CA GLU A 422 -30.55 -37.42 -5.75
C GLU A 422 -29.90 -36.10 -5.20
N PRO A 423 -29.88 -35.87 -3.87
CA PRO A 423 -29.10 -34.77 -3.34
C PRO A 423 -27.61 -35.00 -3.59
N VAL A 424 -26.96 -34.01 -4.19
CA VAL A 424 -25.51 -34.01 -4.44
C VAL A 424 -24.82 -33.59 -3.14
N LYS A 425 -24.15 -34.54 -2.45
CA LYS A 425 -23.49 -34.31 -1.14
C LYS A 425 -22.67 -33.00 -1.07
N PRO A 426 -21.80 -32.67 -2.05
CA PRO A 426 -21.07 -31.39 -2.02
C PRO A 426 -21.94 -30.13 -2.00
N CYS A 427 -23.14 -30.17 -2.60
CA CYS A 427 -24.08 -29.04 -2.56
C CYS A 427 -24.76 -28.88 -1.19
N GLU A 428 -24.97 -29.98 -0.46
CA GLU A 428 -25.51 -29.93 0.90
C GLU A 428 -24.51 -29.33 1.88
N GLU A 429 -23.23 -29.67 1.73
CA GLU A 429 -22.12 -29.10 2.50
C GLU A 429 -21.97 -27.60 2.22
N LEU A 430 -21.93 -27.21 0.94
CA LEU A 430 -21.92 -25.80 0.54
C LEU A 430 -23.10 -25.01 1.14
N ARG A 431 -24.31 -25.60 1.18
CA ARG A 431 -25.48 -24.96 1.78
C ARG A 431 -25.30 -24.77 3.28
N ARG A 432 -24.81 -25.79 3.98
CA ARG A 432 -24.55 -25.73 5.42
C ARG A 432 -23.52 -24.64 5.75
N ASP A 433 -22.45 -24.56 4.98
CA ASP A 433 -21.35 -23.62 5.23
C ASP A 433 -21.72 -22.18 4.81
N SER A 434 -22.54 -22.01 3.76
CA SER A 434 -23.05 -20.69 3.36
C SER A 434 -24.13 -20.14 4.30
N GLU A 435 -24.89 -20.97 5.01
CA GLU A 435 -25.87 -20.51 6.02
C GLU A 435 -25.22 -19.90 7.26
N ILE A 436 -23.98 -20.30 7.57
CA ILE A 436 -23.23 -19.83 8.75
C ILE A 436 -22.53 -18.49 8.48
N ARG A 437 -22.23 -18.17 7.21
CA ARG A 437 -21.44 -16.99 6.83
C ARG A 437 -22.31 -15.78 6.51
N SER A 438 -21.72 -14.58 6.68
CA SER A 438 -22.42 -13.33 6.38
C SER A 438 -22.60 -13.14 4.88
N ALA A 439 -23.71 -12.50 4.46
CA ALA A 439 -24.01 -12.23 3.05
C ALA A 439 -22.92 -11.43 2.30
N ALA A 440 -22.09 -10.67 3.02
CA ALA A 440 -20.99 -9.90 2.44
C ALA A 440 -19.79 -10.76 1.98
N GLU A 441 -19.71 -12.02 2.44
CA GLU A 441 -18.62 -12.96 2.11
C GLU A 441 -19.01 -14.00 1.06
N ILE A 442 -20.24 -13.93 0.52
CA ILE A 442 -20.71 -14.94 -0.44
C ILE A 442 -20.09 -14.65 -1.81
N ALA A 443 -19.05 -15.40 -2.15
CA ALA A 443 -18.36 -15.31 -3.42
C ALA A 443 -19.26 -15.70 -4.62
N LYS A 444 -19.05 -15.08 -5.79
CA LYS A 444 -19.75 -15.38 -7.06
C LYS A 444 -19.92 -16.87 -7.37
N PRO A 445 -18.92 -17.75 -7.13
CA PRO A 445 -19.06 -19.20 -7.35
C PRO A 445 -20.20 -19.85 -6.56
N VAL A 446 -20.46 -19.40 -5.34
CA VAL A 446 -21.51 -19.96 -4.47
C VAL A 446 -22.89 -19.69 -5.07
N VAL A 447 -23.11 -18.45 -5.51
CA VAL A 447 -24.35 -18.03 -6.16
C VAL A 447 -24.59 -18.86 -7.43
N LEU A 448 -23.54 -19.07 -8.23
CA LEU A 448 -23.61 -19.91 -9.42
C LEU A 448 -24.00 -21.36 -9.10
N ALA A 449 -23.33 -21.98 -8.14
CA ALA A 449 -23.57 -23.36 -7.75
C ALA A 449 -25.00 -23.58 -7.25
N LEU A 450 -25.47 -22.71 -6.34
CA LEU A 450 -26.83 -22.79 -5.77
C LEU A 450 -27.91 -22.48 -6.82
N THR A 451 -27.66 -21.55 -7.73
CA THR A 451 -28.57 -21.27 -8.87
C THR A 451 -28.72 -22.51 -9.75
N ARG A 452 -27.59 -23.17 -10.06
CA ARG A 452 -27.60 -24.38 -10.88
C ARG A 452 -28.33 -25.52 -10.18
N GLU A 453 -28.12 -25.68 -8.89
CA GLU A 453 -28.83 -26.68 -8.07
C GLU A 453 -30.35 -26.48 -8.10
N ALA A 454 -30.79 -25.22 -7.95
CA ALA A 454 -32.20 -24.85 -8.02
C ALA A 454 -32.83 -25.17 -9.38
N SER A 455 -32.08 -24.91 -10.46
CA SER A 455 -32.49 -25.26 -11.82
C SER A 455 -32.56 -26.77 -12.03
N CYS A 456 -31.63 -27.55 -11.49
CA CYS A 456 -31.60 -29.01 -11.63
C CYS A 456 -32.70 -29.72 -10.82
N SER A 457 -33.10 -29.17 -9.67
CA SER A 457 -34.08 -29.79 -8.77
C SER A 457 -35.54 -29.48 -9.10
N ASN A 458 -35.81 -28.66 -10.13
CA ASN A 458 -37.15 -28.15 -10.46
C ASN A 458 -37.84 -27.41 -9.28
N ARG A 459 -37.07 -26.98 -8.26
CA ARG A 459 -37.54 -26.30 -7.04
C ARG A 459 -37.40 -24.78 -7.11
N MET A 460 -37.50 -24.17 -8.29
CA MET A 460 -37.36 -22.71 -8.45
C MET A 460 -38.38 -21.87 -7.66
N GLY A 461 -39.49 -22.47 -7.17
CA GLY A 461 -40.67 -21.69 -6.76
C GLY A 461 -40.81 -21.23 -5.31
N GLN A 462 -40.02 -21.68 -4.31
CA GLN A 462 -40.38 -21.36 -2.90
C GLN A 462 -39.26 -21.11 -1.87
N ARG A 463 -38.00 -21.56 -2.06
CA ARG A 463 -36.94 -21.40 -1.02
C ARG A 463 -35.71 -20.61 -1.45
N THR A 464 -35.38 -20.60 -2.72
CA THR A 464 -34.24 -19.83 -3.24
C THR A 464 -34.48 -18.33 -3.15
N GLU A 465 -35.69 -17.85 -3.38
CA GLU A 465 -36.05 -16.44 -3.25
C GLU A 465 -35.65 -15.85 -1.88
N GLY A 466 -35.81 -16.60 -0.79
CA GLY A 466 -35.47 -16.13 0.56
C GLY A 466 -33.98 -16.08 0.87
N LEU A 467 -33.15 -16.92 0.25
CA LEU A 467 -31.69 -16.85 0.40
C LEU A 467 -31.15 -15.72 -0.47
N PHE A 468 -31.56 -15.65 -1.74
CA PHE A 468 -31.15 -14.62 -2.68
C PHE A 468 -31.59 -13.23 -2.22
N ALA A 469 -32.85 -13.05 -1.78
CA ALA A 469 -33.28 -11.77 -1.21
C ALA A 469 -32.43 -11.33 -0.01
N ARG A 470 -31.90 -12.26 0.79
CA ARG A 470 -30.99 -11.94 1.92
C ARG A 470 -29.57 -11.62 1.47
N VAL A 471 -29.03 -12.29 0.46
CA VAL A 471 -27.71 -11.99 -0.11
C VAL A 471 -27.72 -10.63 -0.82
N PHE A 472 -28.76 -10.38 -1.63
CA PHE A 472 -28.85 -9.19 -2.48
C PHE A 472 -29.37 -7.94 -1.75
N ALA A 473 -30.23 -8.05 -0.72
CA ALA A 473 -30.73 -6.88 0.01
C ALA A 473 -29.68 -6.20 0.90
N ARG A 474 -28.48 -6.77 1.07
CA ARG A 474 -27.40 -6.23 1.92
C ARG A 474 -26.12 -5.85 1.17
N GLY A 475 -26.02 -6.10 -0.14
CA GLY A 475 -24.88 -5.69 -0.98
C GLY A 475 -25.03 -4.26 -1.54
N ARG A 476 -23.91 -3.56 -1.80
CA ARG A 476 -23.91 -2.18 -2.33
C ARG A 476 -24.55 -2.10 -3.74
N PRO A 477 -25.23 -0.98 -4.11
CA PRO A 477 -26.25 -0.99 -5.17
C PRO A 477 -25.76 -0.81 -6.62
N GLU A 478 -24.50 -0.45 -6.87
CA GLU A 478 -24.11 0.08 -8.20
C GLU A 478 -23.76 -1.00 -9.25
N GLU A 479 -23.24 -2.17 -8.87
CA GLU A 479 -22.96 -3.28 -9.82
C GLU A 479 -23.94 -4.45 -9.71
N SER A 480 -24.56 -4.65 -8.53
CA SER A 480 -25.44 -5.80 -8.24
C SER A 480 -26.84 -5.73 -8.86
N TRP A 481 -27.28 -4.54 -9.28
CA TRP A 481 -28.67 -4.33 -9.71
C TRP A 481 -28.96 -4.97 -11.08
N LEU A 482 -27.97 -5.01 -11.99
CA LEU A 482 -28.15 -5.61 -13.30
C LEU A 482 -28.18 -7.14 -13.25
N GLU A 483 -27.32 -7.75 -12.42
CA GLU A 483 -27.32 -9.20 -12.19
C GLU A 483 -28.61 -9.67 -11.51
N ALA A 484 -29.08 -8.91 -10.50
CA ALA A 484 -30.36 -9.16 -9.83
C ALA A 484 -31.56 -8.99 -10.79
N TRP A 485 -31.51 -8.00 -11.70
CA TRP A 485 -32.56 -7.79 -12.70
C TRP A 485 -32.60 -8.88 -13.77
N LEU A 486 -31.44 -9.31 -14.28
CA LEU A 486 -31.35 -10.41 -15.25
C LEU A 486 -31.81 -11.75 -14.68
N PHE A 487 -31.51 -12.01 -13.40
CA PHE A 487 -31.99 -13.19 -12.68
C PHE A 487 -33.49 -13.13 -12.36
N HIS A 488 -34.00 -11.96 -11.97
CA HIS A 488 -35.45 -11.79 -11.73
C HIS A 488 -36.28 -11.91 -13.02
N GLN A 489 -35.72 -11.49 -14.16
CA GLN A 489 -36.35 -11.65 -15.47
C GLN A 489 -36.39 -13.13 -15.90
N SER A 490 -35.31 -13.91 -15.72
CA SER A 490 -35.29 -15.32 -16.14
C SER A 490 -36.27 -16.20 -15.36
N THR A 491 -36.54 -15.85 -14.09
CA THR A 491 -37.47 -16.56 -13.20
C THR A 491 -38.95 -16.26 -13.50
N GLN A 492 -39.31 -15.06 -13.97
CA GLN A 492 -40.70 -14.73 -14.32
C GLN A 492 -41.16 -15.21 -15.71
N VAL A 493 -40.24 -15.59 -16.60
CA VAL A 493 -40.56 -15.98 -17.99
C VAL A 493 -41.36 -17.29 -18.09
N GLY A 494 -41.46 -18.08 -17.01
CA GLY A 494 -42.37 -19.22 -16.93
C GLY A 494 -43.87 -18.86 -16.98
N ALA A 495 -44.24 -17.58 -16.76
CA ALA A 495 -45.63 -17.18 -16.53
C ALA A 495 -46.26 -16.23 -17.57
N VAL A 496 -45.52 -15.73 -18.58
CA VAL A 496 -46.01 -14.66 -19.48
C VAL A 496 -45.87 -15.03 -20.96
N GLY A 497 -46.90 -14.70 -21.75
CA GLY A 497 -47.07 -15.07 -23.16
C GLY A 497 -45.97 -14.62 -24.13
N THR A 498 -45.95 -15.28 -25.30
CA THR A 498 -44.80 -15.48 -26.20
C THR A 498 -44.21 -14.25 -26.90
N SER A 499 -44.94 -13.13 -27.09
CA SER A 499 -44.43 -12.00 -27.88
C SER A 499 -43.65 -10.93 -27.11
N ALA A 500 -43.85 -10.83 -25.78
CA ALA A 500 -43.15 -9.84 -24.95
C ALA A 500 -41.77 -10.31 -24.46
N VAL A 501 -41.41 -11.56 -24.76
CA VAL A 501 -40.21 -12.25 -24.24
C VAL A 501 -39.01 -12.04 -25.18
N ASP A 502 -39.19 -12.05 -26.50
CA ASP A 502 -38.08 -11.90 -27.45
C ASP A 502 -37.37 -10.54 -27.31
N HIS A 503 -38.13 -9.46 -27.14
CA HIS A 503 -37.57 -8.12 -26.99
C HIS A 503 -36.80 -7.92 -25.67
N ARG A 504 -37.04 -8.76 -24.65
CA ARG A 504 -36.27 -8.74 -23.39
C ARG A 504 -34.92 -9.42 -23.57
N TRP A 505 -34.86 -10.55 -24.25
CA TRP A 505 -33.60 -11.28 -24.48
C TRP A 505 -32.59 -10.48 -25.30
N ASP A 506 -33.04 -9.67 -26.25
CA ASP A 506 -32.15 -8.76 -26.99
C ASP A 506 -31.53 -7.70 -26.07
N LYS A 507 -32.26 -7.21 -25.06
CA LYS A 507 -31.70 -6.29 -24.04
C LYS A 507 -30.74 -7.01 -23.09
N ILE A 508 -31.01 -8.27 -22.74
CA ILE A 508 -30.08 -9.11 -21.96
C ILE A 508 -28.79 -9.32 -22.76
N TYR A 509 -28.91 -9.58 -24.06
CA TYR A 509 -27.78 -9.75 -24.96
C TYR A 509 -26.98 -8.46 -25.10
N GLU A 510 -27.62 -7.32 -25.35
CA GLU A 510 -26.94 -6.02 -25.41
C GLU A 510 -26.27 -5.65 -24.07
N ALA A 511 -26.89 -5.99 -22.94
CA ALA A 511 -26.30 -5.81 -21.62
C ALA A 511 -25.09 -6.73 -21.41
N ALA A 512 -25.21 -8.02 -21.70
CA ALA A 512 -24.11 -8.98 -21.61
C ALA A 512 -22.94 -8.58 -22.53
N ALA A 513 -23.23 -8.20 -23.78
CA ALA A 513 -22.24 -7.74 -24.75
C ALA A 513 -21.55 -6.42 -24.34
N LYS A 514 -22.19 -5.58 -23.52
CA LYS A 514 -21.61 -4.36 -22.93
C LYS A 514 -20.83 -4.64 -21.64
N ILE A 515 -21.13 -5.74 -20.94
CA ILE A 515 -20.37 -6.19 -19.78
C ILE A 515 -19.15 -6.94 -20.32
N GLU A 516 -18.09 -6.18 -20.60
CA GLU A 516 -16.82 -6.70 -21.10
C GLU A 516 -16.04 -7.54 -20.06
N VAL A 517 -16.58 -7.77 -18.85
CA VAL A 517 -15.75 -8.13 -17.67
C VAL A 517 -16.30 -9.23 -16.76
N ASP A 518 -17.58 -9.64 -16.84
CA ASP A 518 -18.10 -10.69 -15.92
C ASP A 518 -18.42 -12.01 -16.62
N HIS A 519 -17.38 -12.82 -16.81
CA HIS A 519 -17.37 -14.12 -17.47
C HIS A 519 -18.36 -15.14 -16.86
N TRP A 520 -18.69 -14.93 -15.58
CA TRP A 520 -19.64 -15.72 -14.81
C TRP A 520 -21.08 -15.57 -15.29
N LEU A 521 -21.46 -14.34 -15.68
CA LEU A 521 -22.79 -14.03 -16.17
C LEU A 521 -23.03 -14.71 -17.53
N TYR A 522 -21.98 -14.83 -18.36
CA TYR A 522 -22.04 -15.54 -19.64
C TYR A 522 -22.30 -17.04 -19.47
N ALA A 523 -21.60 -17.69 -18.53
CA ALA A 523 -21.81 -19.11 -18.23
C ALA A 523 -23.26 -19.38 -17.76
N GLN A 524 -23.78 -18.55 -16.84
CA GLN A 524 -25.17 -18.65 -16.39
C GLN A 524 -26.16 -18.40 -17.51
N SER A 525 -25.93 -17.36 -18.32
CA SER A 525 -26.81 -17.00 -19.43
C SER A 525 -26.87 -18.12 -20.47
N LEU A 526 -25.72 -18.71 -20.81
CA LEU A 526 -25.66 -19.88 -21.68
C LEU A 526 -26.46 -21.06 -21.12
N TRP A 527 -26.32 -21.36 -19.83
CA TRP A 527 -27.07 -22.44 -19.20
C TRP A 527 -28.57 -22.17 -19.11
N ALA A 528 -28.97 -20.95 -18.76
CA ALA A 528 -30.37 -20.54 -18.74
C ALA A 528 -30.98 -20.72 -20.14
N LEU A 529 -30.28 -20.27 -21.19
CA LEU A 529 -30.71 -20.47 -22.58
C LEU A 529 -30.81 -21.96 -22.97
N THR A 530 -29.89 -22.82 -22.51
CA THR A 530 -30.00 -24.28 -22.76
C THR A 530 -31.21 -24.90 -22.08
N SER A 531 -31.59 -24.42 -20.89
CA SER A 531 -32.71 -24.97 -20.12
C SER A 531 -34.07 -24.53 -20.67
N LEU A 532 -34.14 -23.35 -21.28
CA LEU A 532 -35.39 -22.76 -21.78
C LEU A 532 -35.74 -23.17 -23.20
N GLY A 533 -34.82 -23.78 -23.96
CA GLY A 533 -35.09 -24.45 -25.23
C GLY A 533 -35.66 -23.58 -26.37
N ARG A 534 -35.58 -22.25 -26.29
CA ARG A 534 -36.42 -21.34 -27.12
C ARG A 534 -35.71 -20.51 -28.20
N SER A 535 -34.38 -20.50 -28.29
CA SER A 535 -33.67 -19.88 -29.42
C SER A 535 -32.28 -20.50 -29.66
N LYS A 536 -32.17 -21.38 -30.67
CA LYS A 536 -30.88 -21.97 -31.08
C LYS A 536 -29.88 -20.87 -31.50
N GLU A 537 -30.35 -19.82 -32.19
CA GLU A 537 -29.50 -18.74 -32.70
C GLU A 537 -28.88 -17.88 -31.59
N GLN A 538 -29.65 -17.49 -30.57
CA GLN A 538 -29.13 -16.72 -29.43
C GLN A 538 -28.12 -17.56 -28.62
N PHE A 539 -28.38 -18.87 -28.47
CA PHE A 539 -27.45 -19.79 -27.82
C PHE A 539 -26.09 -19.86 -28.55
N PHE A 540 -26.09 -19.97 -29.88
CA PHE A 540 -24.84 -19.97 -30.67
C PHE A 540 -24.12 -18.62 -30.65
N ARG A 541 -24.84 -17.49 -30.74
CA ARG A 541 -24.23 -16.14 -30.66
C ARG A 541 -23.56 -15.92 -29.30
N LEU A 542 -24.23 -16.28 -28.19
CA LEU A 542 -23.62 -16.23 -26.86
C LEU A 542 -22.43 -17.19 -26.75
N GLY A 543 -22.53 -18.38 -27.34
CA GLY A 543 -21.45 -19.36 -27.35
C GLY A 543 -20.19 -18.86 -28.05
N GLN A 544 -20.33 -18.09 -29.13
CA GLN A 544 -19.21 -17.46 -29.82
C GLN A 544 -18.56 -16.35 -28.99
N LEU A 545 -19.35 -15.56 -28.27
CA LEU A 545 -18.83 -14.55 -27.32
C LEU A 545 -18.11 -15.22 -26.14
N PHE A 546 -18.71 -16.28 -25.60
CA PHE A 546 -18.14 -17.06 -24.51
C PHE A 546 -16.82 -17.75 -24.90
N ALA A 547 -16.72 -18.25 -26.13
CA ALA A 547 -15.48 -18.84 -26.68
C ALA A 547 -14.32 -17.84 -26.81
N ARG A 548 -14.60 -16.53 -26.76
CA ARG A 548 -13.58 -15.46 -26.75
C ARG A 548 -13.18 -15.00 -25.35
N GLY A 549 -13.85 -15.50 -24.30
CA GLY A 549 -13.55 -15.13 -22.91
C GLY A 549 -12.21 -15.71 -22.42
N PRO A 550 -11.62 -15.11 -21.36
CA PRO A 550 -10.38 -15.57 -20.77
C PRO A 550 -10.56 -16.95 -20.11
N SER A 551 -9.59 -17.83 -20.35
CA SER A 551 -9.61 -19.24 -19.98
C SER A 551 -8.82 -19.58 -18.70
N ASP A 552 -8.46 -18.58 -17.90
CA ASP A 552 -7.74 -18.77 -16.63
C ASP A 552 -8.61 -19.19 -15.46
N ASP A 553 -9.92 -19.17 -15.62
CA ASP A 553 -10.84 -19.68 -14.61
C ASP A 553 -11.28 -21.12 -14.93
N ILE A 554 -11.14 -22.03 -13.96
CA ILE A 554 -11.62 -23.40 -14.08
C ILE A 554 -13.14 -23.48 -14.27
N PHE A 555 -13.89 -22.54 -13.71
CA PHE A 555 -15.34 -22.51 -13.86
C PHE A 555 -15.77 -22.18 -15.28
N TRP A 556 -14.96 -21.39 -16.00
CA TRP A 556 -15.14 -21.17 -17.43
C TRP A 556 -15.04 -22.49 -18.20
N TRP A 557 -14.09 -23.36 -17.85
CA TRP A 557 -13.95 -24.68 -18.48
C TRP A 557 -15.12 -25.62 -18.20
N ILE A 558 -15.68 -25.61 -16.97
CA ILE A 558 -16.90 -26.36 -16.64
C ILE A 558 -18.08 -25.89 -17.50
N ALA A 559 -18.26 -24.58 -17.61
CA ALA A 559 -19.32 -23.99 -18.42
C ALA A 559 -19.12 -24.31 -19.92
N ARG A 560 -17.87 -24.28 -20.41
CA ARG A 560 -17.50 -24.67 -21.77
C ARG A 560 -17.82 -26.13 -22.06
N GLN A 561 -17.46 -27.04 -21.18
CA GLN A 561 -17.74 -28.46 -21.35
C GLN A 561 -19.26 -28.71 -21.41
N SER A 562 -20.01 -28.10 -20.49
CA SER A 562 -21.48 -28.18 -20.49
C SER A 562 -22.11 -27.61 -21.78
N TYR A 563 -21.54 -26.51 -22.30
CA TYR A 563 -21.94 -25.94 -23.59
C TYR A 563 -21.67 -26.91 -24.73
N GLN A 564 -20.49 -27.52 -24.79
CA GLN A 564 -20.11 -28.48 -25.83
C GLN A 564 -21.00 -29.72 -25.83
N GLU A 565 -21.30 -30.30 -24.65
CA GLU A 565 -22.22 -31.43 -24.51
C GLU A 565 -23.62 -31.10 -25.05
N LYS A 566 -24.12 -29.88 -24.77
CA LYS A 566 -25.39 -29.40 -25.31
C LYS A 566 -25.34 -29.17 -26.82
N VAL A 567 -24.27 -28.61 -27.35
CA VAL A 567 -24.07 -28.46 -28.81
C VAL A 567 -24.12 -29.82 -29.50
N HIS A 568 -23.48 -30.85 -28.93
CA HIS A 568 -23.58 -32.23 -29.43
C HIS A 568 -25.02 -32.77 -29.35
N GLN A 569 -25.76 -32.49 -28.27
CA GLN A 569 -27.18 -32.89 -28.15
C GLN A 569 -28.08 -32.21 -29.21
N PHE A 570 -27.75 -30.99 -29.63
CA PHE A 570 -28.48 -30.26 -30.67
C PHE A 570 -28.12 -30.66 -32.11
N GLY A 571 -27.35 -31.74 -32.31
CA GLY A 571 -26.70 -32.15 -33.57
C GLY A 571 -27.50 -32.10 -34.89
N ASP A 572 -26.71 -32.03 -35.97
CA ASP A 572 -26.96 -32.12 -37.43
C ASP A 572 -27.72 -31.01 -38.18
N GLU A 573 -28.53 -30.16 -37.56
CA GLU A 573 -29.29 -29.14 -38.34
C GLU A 573 -28.49 -27.89 -38.76
N PHE A 574 -27.29 -27.66 -38.22
CA PHE A 574 -26.46 -26.50 -38.56
C PHE A 574 -24.96 -26.86 -38.46
N GLN A 575 -24.34 -27.27 -39.57
CA GLN A 575 -22.87 -27.38 -39.66
C GLN A 575 -22.24 -25.97 -39.74
N MET A 576 -22.13 -25.27 -38.60
CA MET A 576 -21.17 -24.17 -38.48
C MET A 576 -19.91 -24.68 -37.79
N ARG A 577 -18.76 -24.56 -38.48
CA ARG A 577 -17.44 -24.83 -37.93
C ARG A 577 -17.18 -23.87 -36.77
N LEU A 578 -17.20 -24.37 -35.54
CA LEU A 578 -16.48 -23.74 -34.44
C LEU A 578 -14.98 -23.68 -34.81
N PRO A 579 -14.24 -22.62 -34.45
CA PRO A 579 -12.78 -22.65 -34.57
C PRO A 579 -12.24 -23.83 -33.74
N SER A 580 -11.52 -24.73 -34.40
CA SER A 580 -10.99 -25.96 -33.80
C SER A 580 -9.90 -25.63 -32.77
N SER A 581 -10.30 -25.44 -31.52
CA SER A 581 -9.47 -25.73 -30.35
C SER A 581 -10.11 -26.88 -29.59
N SER A 582 -10.10 -28.06 -30.20
CA SER A 582 -10.44 -29.31 -29.52
C SER A 582 -9.37 -29.61 -28.47
N PRO A 583 -9.72 -29.92 -27.21
CA PRO A 583 -8.78 -30.55 -26.30
C PRO A 583 -8.33 -31.88 -26.93
N PRO A 584 -7.05 -32.27 -26.86
CA PRO A 584 -6.62 -33.54 -27.42
C PRO A 584 -7.28 -34.65 -26.60
N HIS A 585 -8.28 -35.31 -27.18
CA HIS A 585 -8.60 -36.67 -26.81
C HIS A 585 -7.33 -37.48 -27.08
N GLY A 586 -6.59 -37.80 -26.02
CA GLY A 586 -5.50 -38.74 -26.11
C GLY A 586 -6.06 -40.05 -26.65
N LYS A 587 -5.68 -40.37 -27.88
CA LYS A 587 -5.73 -41.75 -28.36
C LYS A 587 -4.74 -42.53 -27.49
N ASP A 588 -5.24 -43.59 -26.87
CA ASP A 588 -4.39 -44.63 -26.32
C ASP A 588 -3.65 -45.26 -27.50
N ASP A 589 -2.35 -44.98 -27.60
CA ASP A 589 -1.44 -45.74 -28.44
C ASP A 589 -1.06 -47.00 -27.66
N THR A 590 -1.86 -48.05 -27.82
CA THR A 590 -1.39 -49.43 -27.71
C THR A 590 -1.30 -50.02 -29.10
N GLU A 591 -0.10 -49.98 -29.67
CA GLU A 591 0.45 -50.99 -30.59
C GLU A 591 1.98 -50.92 -30.59
#